data_AF-G3NKX4-F1
#
_entry.id   AF-G3NKX4-F1
#
_cell.length_a   1.000
_cell.length_b   1.000
_cell.length_c   1.000
_cell.angle_alpha   90.00
_cell.angle_beta   90.00
_cell.angle_gamma   90.00
#
_symmetry.space_group_name_H-M   'P 1'
#
loop_
_entity.id
_entity.type
_entity.pdbx_description
1 polymer ?
#
loop_
_entity_poly.entity_id
_entity_poly.type
_entity_poly.pdbx_seq_one_letter_code
_entity_poly.pdbx_strand_id
1 'polypeptide(L)'
;MTKLLEWLLGVSVVAAVWALVSFDLLDLSLPQTYREVAWPMPPYLLVSFGCYSLATVGYRLATFNDCDEAAKELLEQIQEAKVDLKKRGLKM
;
A
#
# COMPACT_ATOMS: atom_id res chain seq x y z
N MET A 1 21.91 1.44 9.37
CA MET A 1 21.70 0.47 8.27
C MET A 1 21.38 -0.93 8.83
N THR A 2 20.32 -1.09 9.64
CA THR A 2 19.97 -2.40 10.25
C THR A 2 18.49 -2.72 10.23
N LYS A 3 17.63 -1.78 9.83
CA LYS A 3 16.16 -1.94 9.85
C LYS A 3 15.68 -3.08 8.95
N LEU A 4 16.26 -3.21 7.76
CA LEU A 4 15.93 -4.31 6.84
C LEU A 4 16.27 -5.67 7.47
N LEU A 5 17.42 -5.76 8.15
CA LEU A 5 17.88 -7.00 8.78
C LEU A 5 17.03 -7.35 10.01
N GLU A 6 16.62 -6.35 10.79
CA GLU A 6 15.66 -6.48 11.90
C GLU A 6 14.30 -7.03 11.42
N TRP A 7 13.78 -6.48 10.32
CA TRP A 7 12.55 -6.97 9.69
C TRP A 7 12.69 -8.38 9.10
N LEU A 8 13.79 -8.67 8.40
CA LEU A 8 14.06 -10.01 7.86
C LEU A 8 14.16 -11.05 8.96
N LEU A 9 14.88 -10.77 10.05
CA LEU A 9 14.97 -11.67 11.19
C LEU A 9 13.62 -11.86 11.86
N GLY A 10 12.85 -10.79 12.07
CA GLY A 10 11.50 -10.88 12.64
C GLY A 10 10.56 -11.75 11.80
N VAL A 11 10.53 -11.53 10.49
CA VAL A 11 9.72 -12.33 9.55
C VAL A 11 10.20 -13.78 9.51
N SER A 12 11.51 -14.00 9.52
CA SER A 12 12.10 -15.34 9.54
C SER A 12 11.71 -16.14 10.79
N VAL A 13 11.72 -15.52 11.97
CA VAL A 13 11.30 -16.18 13.21
C VAL A 13 9.82 -16.53 13.17
N VAL A 14 8.95 -15.62 12.71
CA VAL A 14 7.52 -15.87 12.57
C VAL A 14 7.24 -16.99 11.57
N ALA A 15 7.94 -17.00 10.42
CA ALA A 15 7.83 -18.04 9.41
C ALA A 15 8.31 -19.40 9.95
N ALA A 16 9.40 -19.43 10.71
CA ALA A 16 9.91 -20.63 11.35
C ALA A 16 8.92 -21.19 12.39
N VAL A 17 8.34 -20.34 13.24
CA VAL A 17 7.30 -20.74 14.20
C VAL A 17 6.07 -21.29 13.47
N TRP A 18 5.62 -20.63 12.39
CA TRP A 18 4.49 -21.12 11.60
C TRP A 18 4.77 -22.47 10.93
N ALA A 19 5.96 -22.66 10.37
CA ALA A 19 6.37 -23.93 9.78
C ALA A 19 6.45 -25.04 10.84
N LEU A 20 6.97 -24.74 12.03
CA LEU A 20 7.04 -25.68 13.15
C LEU A 20 5.64 -26.17 13.56
N VAL A 21 4.66 -25.26 13.61
CA VAL A 21 3.26 -25.57 13.95
C VAL A 21 2.57 -26.33 12.81
N SER A 22 2.86 -26.01 11.55
CA SER A 22 2.24 -26.66 10.38
C SER A 22 2.77 -28.07 10.13
N PHE A 23 4.08 -28.28 10.28
CA PHE A 23 4.74 -29.57 10.06
C PHE A 23 4.81 -30.46 11.31
N ASP A 24 4.43 -29.94 12.48
CA ASP A 24 4.45 -30.65 13.76
C ASP A 24 5.79 -31.36 14.04
N LEU A 25 6.87 -30.62 13.80
CA LEU A 25 8.24 -31.13 13.92
C LEU A 25 8.65 -31.48 15.36
N LEU A 26 7.84 -31.12 16.35
CA LEU A 26 8.13 -31.27 17.77
C LEU A 26 7.19 -32.24 18.51
N ASP A 27 6.31 -32.96 17.80
CA ASP A 27 5.35 -33.90 18.42
C ASP A 27 4.54 -33.19 19.54
N LEU A 28 4.23 -31.90 19.34
CA LEU A 28 3.33 -31.21 20.26
C LEU A 28 1.96 -31.77 19.93
N SER A 29 1.43 -32.59 20.83
CA SER A 29 0.07 -33.15 20.81
C SER A 29 -1.00 -32.04 20.82
N LEU A 30 -1.03 -31.24 19.76
CA LEU A 30 -1.93 -30.13 19.53
C LEU A 30 -3.22 -30.70 18.96
N PRO A 31 -4.39 -30.28 19.48
CA PRO A 31 -5.68 -30.76 19.00
C PRO A 31 -5.84 -30.49 17.50
N GLN A 32 -6.38 -31.47 16.76
CA GLN A 32 -6.53 -31.45 15.29
C GLN A 32 -7.15 -30.14 14.77
N THR A 33 -8.10 -29.56 15.50
CA THR A 33 -8.75 -28.29 15.19
C THR A 33 -7.76 -27.14 14.99
N TYR A 34 -6.66 -27.10 15.75
CA TYR A 34 -5.68 -26.02 15.62
C TYR A 34 -4.83 -26.18 14.36
N ARG A 35 -4.55 -27.42 13.95
CA ARG A 35 -3.79 -27.72 12.73
C ARG A 35 -4.59 -27.38 11.47
N GLU A 36 -5.88 -27.70 11.48
CA GLU A 36 -6.79 -27.37 10.36
C GLU A 36 -6.93 -25.86 10.13
N VAL A 37 -6.77 -25.05 11.18
CA VAL A 37 -6.80 -23.58 11.10
C VAL A 37 -5.41 -22.98 10.82
N ALA A 38 -4.34 -23.60 11.34
CA ALA A 38 -2.97 -23.11 11.17
C ALA A 38 -2.46 -23.25 9.72
N TRP A 39 -2.85 -24.30 9.01
CA TRP A 39 -2.46 -24.52 7.62
C TRP A 39 -2.98 -23.43 6.65
N PRO A 40 -4.27 -23.04 6.69
CA PRO A 40 -4.78 -21.97 5.84
C PRO A 40 -4.41 -20.55 6.32
N MET A 41 -3.86 -20.36 7.51
CA MET A 41 -3.57 -19.00 8.04
C MET A 41 -2.78 -18.09 7.08
N PRO A 42 -1.65 -18.51 6.47
CA PRO A 42 -0.89 -17.64 5.58
C PRO A 42 -1.62 -17.22 4.30
N PRO A 43 -2.29 -18.11 3.53
CA PRO A 43 -3.02 -17.66 2.36
C PRO A 43 -4.18 -16.74 2.73
N TYR A 44 -4.88 -16.96 3.85
CA TYR A 44 -5.93 -16.04 4.30
C TYR A 44 -5.36 -14.66 4.71
N LEU A 45 -4.20 -14.62 5.37
CA LEU A 45 -3.52 -13.38 5.70
C LEU A 45 -3.04 -12.65 4.43
N LEU A 46 -2.53 -13.39 3.44
CA LEU A 46 -2.14 -12.83 2.15
C LEU A 46 -3.33 -12.24 1.39
N VAL A 47 -4.46 -12.96 1.34
CA VAL A 47 -5.69 -12.51 0.66
C VAL A 47 -6.27 -11.28 1.35
N SER A 48 -6.37 -11.28 2.67
CA SER A 48 -6.87 -10.12 3.43
C SER A 48 -5.95 -8.91 3.28
N PHE A 49 -4.64 -9.09 3.32
CA PHE A 49 -3.66 -8.03 3.04
C PHE A 49 -3.81 -7.50 1.61
N GLY A 50 -3.99 -8.39 0.63
CA GLY A 50 -4.23 -8.03 -0.77
C GLY A 50 -5.49 -7.17 -0.92
N CYS A 51 -6.62 -7.61 -0.35
CA CYS A 51 -7.88 -6.86 -0.36
C CYS A 51 -7.74 -5.48 0.31
N TYR A 52 -7.06 -5.41 1.46
CA TYR A 52 -6.81 -4.16 2.18
C TYR A 52 -5.95 -3.19 1.36
N SER A 53 -4.87 -3.71 0.75
CA SER A 53 -3.99 -2.92 -0.12
C SER A 53 -4.76 -2.38 -1.33
N LEU A 54 -5.56 -3.22 -1.99
CA LEU A 54 -6.33 -2.85 -3.16
C LEU A 54 -7.43 -1.84 -2.83
N ALA A 55 -8.10 -1.98 -1.68
CA ALA A 55 -9.05 -1.00 -1.18
C ALA A 55 -8.38 0.35 -0.86
N THR A 56 -7.19 0.33 -0.24
CA THR A 56 -6.44 1.56 0.10
C THR A 56 -5.96 2.28 -1.15
N VAL A 57 -5.42 1.54 -2.12
CA VAL A 57 -4.99 2.10 -3.40
C VAL A 57 -6.20 2.61 -4.20
N GLY A 58 -7.27 1.83 -4.27
CA GLY A 58 -8.52 2.23 -4.92
C GLY A 58 -9.13 3.48 -4.30
N TYR A 59 -9.15 3.57 -2.97
CA TYR A 59 -9.61 4.76 -2.24
C TYR A 59 -8.74 5.98 -2.56
N ARG A 60 -7.41 5.83 -2.56
CA ARG A 60 -6.49 6.93 -2.89
C ARG A 60 -6.56 7.37 -4.35
N LEU A 61 -6.85 6.44 -5.27
CA LEU A 61 -7.08 6.75 -6.68
C LEU A 61 -8.43 7.44 -6.90
N ALA A 62 -9.49 6.97 -6.24
CA ALA A 62 -10.80 7.60 -6.29
C ALA A 62 -10.81 8.98 -5.62
N THR A 63 -9.98 9.16 -4.59
CA THR A 63 -9.80 10.44 -3.87
C THR A 63 -8.58 11.21 -4.38
N PHE A 64 -8.08 10.91 -5.59
CA PHE A 64 -7.08 11.75 -6.24
C PHE A 64 -7.78 13.07 -6.57
N ASN A 65 -7.71 13.97 -5.59
CA ASN A 65 -8.35 15.27 -5.51
C ASN A 65 -8.36 15.90 -6.89
N ASP A 66 -9.56 16.09 -7.44
CA ASP A 66 -9.77 16.78 -8.71
C ASP A 66 -8.90 18.03 -8.69
N CYS A 67 -7.84 18.03 -9.51
CA CYS A 67 -6.98 19.18 -9.74
C CYS A 67 -7.73 20.31 -10.47
N ASP A 68 -9.05 20.40 -10.33
CA ASP A 68 -9.92 21.36 -10.98
C ASP A 68 -9.66 22.77 -10.43
N GLU A 69 -9.44 22.90 -9.12
CA GLU A 69 -9.09 24.18 -8.49
C GLU A 69 -7.71 24.66 -8.94
N ALA A 70 -6.69 23.78 -8.89
CA ALA A 70 -5.35 24.07 -9.36
C ALA A 70 -5.31 24.35 -10.88
N ALA A 71 -6.12 23.66 -11.68
CA ALA A 71 -6.24 23.89 -13.12
C ALA A 71 -6.91 25.24 -13.43
N LYS A 72 -7.94 25.64 -12.67
CA LYS A 72 -8.57 26.97 -12.80
C LYS A 72 -7.62 28.08 -12.43
N GLU A 73 -6.89 27.95 -11.33
CA GLU A 73 -5.90 28.94 -10.91
C GLU A 73 -4.78 29.08 -11.96
N LEU A 74 -4.30 27.97 -12.54
CA LEU A 74 -3.33 28.00 -13.63
C LEU A 74 -3.89 28.69 -14.89
N LEU A 75 -5.15 28.44 -15.25
CA LEU A 75 -5.79 29.05 -16.42
C LEU A 75 -5.95 30.56 -16.24
N GLU A 76 -6.29 31.01 -15.04
CA GLU A 76 -6.40 32.43 -14.71
C GLU A 76 -5.04 33.13 -14.82
N GLN A 77 -3.97 32.51 -14.28
CA GLN A 77 -2.60 33.02 -14.42
C GLN A 77 -2.14 33.09 -15.89
N ILE A 78 -2.52 32.12 -16.73
CA ILE A 78 -2.23 32.15 -18.17
C ILE A 78 -2.96 33.33 -18.84
N GLN A 79 -4.19 33.62 -18.44
CA GLN A 79 -4.96 34.75 -18.97
C GLN A 79 -4.34 36.09 -18.57
N GLU A 80 -3.94 36.27 -17.31
CA GLU A 80 -3.24 37.47 -16.86
C GLU A 80 -1.91 37.65 -17.58
N ALA A 81 -1.10 36.60 -17.70
CA ALA A 81 0.17 36.65 -18.41
C ALA A 81 -0.01 37.04 -19.89
N LYS A 82 -1.06 36.53 -20.55
CA LYS A 82 -1.44 36.93 -21.92
C LYS A 82 -1.76 38.41 -22.02
N VAL A 83 -2.53 38.94 -21.08
CA VAL A 83 -2.90 40.36 -21.05
C VAL A 83 -1.67 41.23 -20.79
N ASP A 84 -0.79 40.84 -19.86
CA ASP A 84 0.43 41.59 -19.56
C ASP A 84 1.41 41.61 -20.75
N LEU A 85 1.58 40.48 -21.44
CA LEU A 85 2.39 40.42 -22.67
C LEU A 85 1.83 41.33 -23.77
N LYS A 86 0.51 41.34 -23.95
CA LYS A 86 -0.16 42.24 -24.92
C LYS A 86 0.02 43.71 -24.55
N LYS A 87 -0.04 44.06 -23.26
CA LYS A 87 0.25 45.42 -22.75
C LYS A 87 1.69 45.83 -23.01
N ARG A 88 2.64 44.89 -22.92
CA ARG A 88 4.06 45.11 -23.23
C ARG A 88 4.38 45.15 -24.72
N GLY A 89 3.37 45.04 -25.61
CA GLY A 89 3.55 45.09 -27.06
C GLY A 89 4.15 43.82 -27.66
N LEU A 90 4.28 42.75 -26.87
CA LEU A 90 4.78 41.45 -27.29
C LEU A 90 3.59 40.64 -27.82
N LYS A 91 3.66 40.22 -29.09
CA LYS A 91 2.65 39.34 -29.69
C LYS A 91 2.89 37.90 -29.22
N MET A 92 1.87 37.29 -28.60
CA MET A 92 1.74 35.83 -28.50
C MET A 92 1.26 35.25 -29.83
#